data_AF-A0A3M6Y207-F1
#
_entry.id   AF-A0A3M6Y207-F1
#
_cell.length_a   1.000
_cell.length_b   1.000
_cell.length_c   1.000
_cell.angle_alpha   90.00
_cell.angle_beta   90.00
_cell.angle_gamma   90.00
#
_symmetry.space_group_name_H-M   'P 1'
#
loop_
_entity.id
_entity.type
_entity.pdbx_description
1 polymer ?
#
loop_
_entity_poly.entity_id
_entity_poly.type
_entity_poly.pdbx_seq_one_letter_code
_entity_poly.pdbx_strand_id
1 'polypeptide(L)'
;MLPRLSQLNPLRWLHNRGFTYHQLPNDSPFHLQRYRERWTTGSDGEGWNKIWNRRTTLLRLVFYFLIGFVVLSLLGGGGYHQVRKHRRPGGKGAGGGEELPYSWQHYSRLNGFYNGLRTLVPSSEYTPENRWNHSSPAEQLSAEGIARLPKEPPLDPVQYNPYESLQQDYKQVKKCYLDEAETMAAPDIYAYPGLPQNMTLPFYGSYDELGLEQNMCFERFGRFGPYGYGYDEAHGGLGPGLKSENAGSEKVFEQTGYLNYSKVDWGMAQNRCYEKNKQRFEGKNPVQRQAYVLRTWVGFKYTEYQLLTMRAMINELALKSGGEYDVHLLLHVKDNSIPIWASKELYQETLQQNVPREFWNVTTLWSEKQMEMYYPEPFPDNFANMAGSNLHGVYRSAHFPLQWFAQQHPEYEFFWNWEMDLRYSGHYYELNTKAANWARKQPRKGLWERGKRFWIPEYHGDWKNFTAFVEQETIERDISENDVEKSGPLPIWGPVQNFPNTGLLPSPNGTEPPTTWEEDDYQWGVGEDADLIVFNPLFDPSLTNWVFSWD
;
A
#
# COMPACT_ATOMS: atom_id res chain seq x y z
N MET A 1 16.27 -59.77 -16.06
CA MET A 1 17.36 -58.88 -16.48
C MET A 1 17.36 -57.67 -15.56
N LEU A 2 18.45 -57.44 -14.81
CA LEU A 2 18.61 -56.30 -13.92
C LEU A 2 19.01 -55.05 -14.73
N PRO A 3 18.46 -53.85 -14.44
CA PRO A 3 18.87 -52.63 -15.11
C PRO A 3 20.26 -52.15 -14.61
N ARG A 4 21.00 -51.49 -15.50
CA ARG A 4 22.38 -51.02 -15.26
C ARG A 4 22.42 -49.89 -14.23
N LEU A 5 23.45 -49.89 -13.39
CA LEU A 5 23.76 -48.92 -12.33
C LEU A 5 23.84 -47.44 -12.78
N SER A 6 23.90 -47.16 -14.08
CA SER A 6 23.97 -45.79 -14.62
C SER A 6 22.62 -45.05 -14.66
N GLN A 7 21.52 -45.68 -14.25
CA GLN A 7 20.19 -45.07 -14.19
C GLN A 7 19.70 -44.76 -12.76
N LEU A 8 20.51 -45.04 -11.74
CA LEU A 8 20.21 -44.65 -10.36
C LEU A 8 20.71 -43.22 -10.13
N ASN A 9 19.82 -42.24 -10.29
CA ASN A 9 20.05 -40.87 -9.85
C ASN A 9 19.39 -40.66 -8.47
N PRO A 10 20.15 -40.66 -7.36
CA PRO A 10 19.61 -40.61 -6.00
C PRO A 10 18.97 -39.26 -5.63
N LEU A 11 19.08 -38.22 -6.47
CA LEU A 11 18.46 -36.91 -6.23
C LEU A 11 16.98 -36.83 -6.61
N ARG A 12 16.42 -37.87 -7.25
CA ARG A 12 14.97 -37.94 -7.54
C ARG A 12 14.10 -38.26 -6.32
N TRP A 13 14.70 -38.66 -5.19
CA TRP A 13 13.97 -39.06 -3.98
C TRP A 13 13.90 -37.97 -2.89
N LEU A 14 14.32 -36.74 -3.21
CA LEU A 14 14.31 -35.59 -2.30
C LEU A 14 13.55 -34.36 -2.85
N HIS A 15 12.66 -34.55 -3.84
CA HIS A 15 11.75 -33.48 -4.24
C HIS A 15 10.49 -33.51 -3.37
N ASN A 16 10.49 -32.67 -2.34
CA ASN A 16 9.28 -32.17 -1.72
C ASN A 16 8.44 -31.52 -2.83
N ARG A 17 7.17 -31.94 -2.98
CA ARG A 17 6.18 -31.20 -3.77
C ARG A 17 5.81 -29.94 -2.99
N GLY A 18 6.64 -28.91 -3.12
CA GLY A 18 6.35 -27.55 -2.73
C GLY A 18 6.60 -26.66 -3.94
N PHE A 19 5.64 -25.83 -4.29
CA PHE A 19 5.80 -24.79 -5.31
C PHE A 19 7.03 -23.95 -4.98
N THR A 20 7.95 -23.83 -5.94
CA THR A 20 9.11 -22.94 -5.86
C THR A 20 8.81 -21.72 -6.72
N TYR A 21 8.55 -20.57 -6.09
CA TYR A 21 8.81 -19.31 -6.78
C TYR A 21 10.31 -19.28 -7.11
N HIS A 22 10.67 -18.96 -8.35
CA HIS A 22 12.04 -18.63 -8.69
C HIS A 22 12.48 -17.47 -7.78
N GLN A 23 13.39 -17.76 -6.84
CA GLN A 23 14.03 -16.74 -6.03
C GLN A 23 14.73 -15.75 -6.98
N LEU A 24 14.33 -14.49 -6.93
CA LEU A 24 15.06 -13.40 -7.55
C LEU A 24 16.50 -13.36 -7.00
N PRO A 25 17.49 -12.92 -7.79
CA PRO A 25 18.84 -12.70 -7.31
C PRO A 25 18.84 -11.80 -6.07
N ASN A 26 19.63 -12.19 -5.07
CA ASN A 26 19.56 -11.72 -3.70
C ASN A 26 20.22 -10.34 -3.49
N ASP A 27 19.95 -9.36 -4.36
CA ASP A 27 20.47 -7.98 -4.28
C ASP A 27 19.32 -6.97 -4.13
N SER A 28 18.46 -7.21 -3.15
CA SER A 28 17.50 -6.21 -2.69
C SER A 28 18.18 -5.25 -1.70
N PRO A 29 18.08 -3.91 -1.89
CA PRO A 29 18.58 -2.92 -0.93
C PRO A 29 17.78 -2.90 0.39
N PHE A 30 16.74 -3.74 0.53
CA PHE A 30 15.90 -3.83 1.72
C PHE A 30 16.33 -4.91 2.73
N HIS A 31 17.50 -5.54 2.54
CA HIS A 31 18.15 -6.23 3.64
C HIS A 31 18.70 -5.20 4.64
N LEU A 32 17.88 -4.88 5.65
CA LEU A 32 18.36 -4.34 6.90
C LEU A 32 19.40 -5.31 7.47
N GLN A 33 20.66 -5.01 7.20
CA GLN A 33 21.80 -5.63 7.83
C GLN A 33 21.60 -5.43 9.33
N ARG A 34 21.24 -6.50 10.06
CA ARG A 34 21.19 -6.50 11.52
C ARG A 34 22.53 -5.93 11.99
N TYR A 35 22.46 -4.71 12.52
CA TYR A 35 23.57 -4.08 13.23
C TYR A 35 24.00 -5.06 14.32
N ARG A 36 25.15 -5.68 14.11
CA ARG A 36 25.74 -6.62 15.04
C ARG A 36 26.08 -5.84 16.29
N GLU A 37 25.46 -6.20 17.40
CA GLU A 37 25.75 -5.62 18.71
C GLU A 37 27.26 -5.60 18.94
N ARG A 38 27.74 -4.38 19.17
CA ARG A 38 29.11 -4.06 19.54
C ARG A 38 29.33 -4.62 20.94
N TRP A 39 29.89 -5.82 21.03
CA TRP A 39 30.36 -6.37 22.29
C TRP A 39 31.40 -5.42 22.87
N THR A 40 31.10 -4.93 24.07
CA THR A 40 31.94 -4.10 24.92
C THR A 40 33.25 -4.83 25.23
N THR A 41 34.34 -4.08 25.15
CA THR A 41 35.69 -4.48 25.55
C THR A 41 35.74 -4.82 27.03
N GLY A 42 35.79 -6.10 27.36
CA GLY A 42 36.30 -6.61 28.64
C GLY A 42 37.75 -7.02 28.45
N SER A 43 38.66 -6.37 29.18
CA SER A 43 40.06 -6.74 29.25
C SER A 43 40.22 -8.11 29.88
N ASP A 44 40.89 -9.04 29.20
CA ASP A 44 41.69 -10.08 29.85
C ASP A 44 42.83 -10.43 28.91
N GLY A 45 43.96 -9.75 29.13
CA GLY A 45 45.22 -10.10 28.53
C GLY A 45 45.80 -11.29 29.27
N GLU A 46 45.80 -12.46 28.64
CA GLU A 46 46.80 -13.52 28.85
C GLU A 46 46.45 -14.72 27.94
N GLY A 47 47.18 -14.92 26.84
CA GLY A 47 46.95 -16.10 26.00
C GLY A 47 47.76 -16.20 24.71
N TRP A 48 48.32 -15.10 24.22
CA TRP A 48 48.97 -15.07 22.90
C TRP A 48 50.39 -15.65 22.87
N ASN A 49 51.01 -15.95 24.02
CA ASN A 49 52.38 -16.48 24.10
C ASN A 49 52.49 -18.00 24.35
N LYS A 50 51.41 -18.79 24.19
CA LYS A 50 51.45 -20.26 24.39
C LYS A 50 51.34 -21.14 23.14
N ILE A 51 51.29 -20.55 21.93
CA ILE A 51 51.13 -21.34 20.69
C ILE A 51 52.47 -21.64 20.00
N TRP A 52 53.56 -20.96 20.37
CA TRP A 52 54.86 -21.08 19.71
C TRP A 52 55.89 -21.93 20.46
N ASN A 53 55.48 -23.09 21.00
CA ASN A 53 56.48 -24.07 21.49
C ASN A 53 55.95 -25.51 21.57
N ARG A 54 55.53 -26.07 20.42
CA ARG A 54 55.40 -27.53 20.27
C ARG A 54 56.04 -27.98 18.97
N ARG A 55 57.03 -28.87 19.08
CA ARG A 55 57.75 -29.52 17.97
C ARG A 55 56.75 -29.91 16.87
N THR A 56 56.84 -29.23 15.73
CA THR A 56 56.01 -29.50 14.56
C THR A 56 56.43 -30.84 13.96
N THR A 57 55.55 -31.83 14.03
CA THR A 57 55.75 -33.12 13.36
C THR A 57 55.60 -32.97 11.84
N LEU A 58 56.39 -33.73 11.09
CA LEU A 58 56.48 -33.71 9.62
C LEU A 58 55.10 -33.76 8.93
N LEU A 59 54.15 -34.48 9.53
CA LEU A 59 52.78 -34.62 9.05
C LEU A 59 52.00 -33.29 8.99
N ARG A 60 52.24 -32.36 9.94
CA ARG A 60 51.56 -31.06 9.96
C ARG A 60 52.10 -30.11 8.90
N LEU A 61 53.40 -30.18 8.60
CA LEU A 61 54.01 -29.41 7.51
C LEU A 61 53.48 -29.89 6.15
N VAL A 62 53.32 -31.20 5.95
CA VAL A 62 52.67 -31.75 4.75
C VAL A 62 51.22 -31.28 4.64
N PHE A 63 50.49 -31.20 5.76
CA PHE A 63 49.10 -30.74 5.78
C PHE A 63 48.97 -29.25 5.40
N TYR A 64 49.82 -28.38 5.95
CA TYR A 64 49.85 -26.96 5.56
C TYR A 64 50.28 -26.76 4.12
N PHE A 65 51.22 -27.57 3.62
CA PHE A 65 51.64 -27.52 2.22
C PHE A 65 50.51 -27.94 1.28
N LEU A 66 49.73 -28.98 1.63
CA LEU A 66 48.56 -29.41 0.87
C LEU A 66 47.46 -28.33 0.84
N ILE A 67 47.16 -27.70 1.98
CA ILE A 67 46.18 -26.61 2.03
C ILE A 67 46.66 -25.42 1.19
N GLY A 68 47.92 -25.01 1.34
CA GLY A 68 48.51 -23.94 0.55
C GLY A 68 48.48 -24.24 -0.95
N PHE A 69 48.78 -25.48 -1.34
CA PHE A 69 48.73 -25.93 -2.72
C PHE A 69 47.30 -25.93 -3.28
N VAL A 70 46.30 -26.37 -2.51
CA VAL A 70 44.89 -26.32 -2.94
C VAL A 70 44.41 -24.87 -3.10
N VAL A 71 44.75 -23.99 -2.16
CA VAL A 71 44.37 -22.57 -2.24
C VAL A 71 45.06 -21.88 -3.43
N LEU A 72 46.34 -22.13 -3.64
CA LEU A 72 47.07 -21.60 -4.82
C LEU A 72 46.55 -22.17 -6.13
N SER A 73 46.13 -23.45 -6.14
CA SER A 73 45.52 -24.09 -7.32
C SER A 73 44.12 -23.53 -7.61
N LEU A 74 43.34 -23.19 -6.59
CA LEU A 74 42.03 -22.55 -6.74
C LEU A 74 42.16 -21.09 -7.20
N LEU A 75 43.12 -20.34 -6.67
CA LEU A 75 43.39 -18.96 -7.10
C LEU A 75 44.00 -18.92 -8.51
N GLY A 76 44.96 -19.80 -8.80
CA GLY A 76 45.57 -19.94 -10.13
C GLY A 76 44.59 -20.49 -11.17
N GLY A 77 43.75 -21.46 -10.78
CA GLY A 77 42.69 -22.02 -11.61
C GLY A 77 41.59 -21.00 -11.93
N GLY A 78 41.14 -20.23 -10.94
CA GLY A 78 40.18 -19.14 -11.11
C GLY A 78 40.71 -18.03 -12.02
N GLY A 79 41.95 -17.58 -11.80
CA GLY A 79 42.61 -16.59 -12.64
C GLY A 79 42.86 -17.08 -14.08
N TYR A 80 43.27 -18.34 -14.25
CA TYR A 80 43.49 -18.95 -15.57
C TYR A 80 42.18 -19.15 -16.35
N HIS A 81 41.08 -19.53 -15.68
CA HIS A 81 39.78 -19.66 -16.31
C HIS A 81 39.20 -18.30 -16.73
N GLN A 82 39.44 -17.24 -15.94
CA GLN A 82 39.01 -15.88 -16.22
C GLN A 82 39.82 -15.24 -17.38
N VAL A 83 41.14 -15.43 -17.39
CA VAL A 83 42.00 -14.97 -18.50
C VAL A 83 41.75 -15.77 -19.79
N ARG A 84 41.45 -17.07 -19.71
CA ARG A 84 41.10 -17.89 -20.89
C ARG A 84 39.71 -17.58 -21.44
N LYS A 85 38.76 -17.12 -20.61
CA LYS A 85 37.47 -16.57 -21.06
C LYS A 85 37.68 -15.30 -21.91
N HIS A 86 38.67 -14.47 -21.56
CA HIS A 86 39.01 -13.25 -22.31
C HIS A 86 39.89 -13.45 -23.56
N ARG A 87 40.52 -14.62 -23.76
CA ARG A 87 41.51 -14.85 -24.84
C ARG A 87 41.08 -15.82 -25.97
N ARG A 88 39.82 -16.27 -26.04
CA ARG A 88 39.36 -17.08 -27.18
C ARG A 88 39.30 -16.21 -28.46
N PRO A 89 40.06 -16.54 -29.53
CA PRO A 89 39.98 -15.84 -30.80
C PRO A 89 38.66 -16.20 -31.47
N GLY A 90 37.78 -15.21 -31.60
CA GLY A 90 36.36 -15.35 -31.92
C GLY A 90 35.44 -14.66 -30.91
N GLY A 91 35.98 -14.26 -29.75
CA GLY A 91 35.30 -13.36 -28.82
C GLY A 91 35.20 -11.97 -29.43
N LYS A 92 33.96 -11.57 -29.77
CA LYS A 92 33.59 -10.18 -30.02
C LYS A 92 34.25 -9.31 -28.96
N GLY A 93 34.94 -8.27 -29.41
CA GLY A 93 35.57 -7.27 -28.56
C GLY A 93 34.58 -6.60 -27.61
N ALA A 94 35.13 -5.89 -26.64
CA ALA A 94 34.44 -4.98 -25.74
C ALA A 94 33.22 -4.31 -26.42
N GLY A 95 32.02 -4.57 -25.91
CA GLY A 95 30.77 -4.03 -26.46
C GLY A 95 29.59 -5.00 -26.61
N GLY A 96 29.69 -6.25 -26.14
CA GLY A 96 28.54 -7.17 -26.10
C GLY A 96 27.96 -7.23 -24.69
N GLY A 97 26.92 -6.44 -24.40
CA GLY A 97 26.16 -6.56 -23.16
C GLY A 97 25.62 -7.97 -23.01
N GLU A 98 25.71 -8.53 -21.79
CA GLU A 98 24.87 -9.68 -21.45
C GLU A 98 23.42 -9.26 -21.74
N GLU A 99 22.77 -10.01 -22.63
CA GLU A 99 21.36 -9.79 -22.95
C GLU A 99 20.59 -9.98 -21.64
N LEU A 100 20.07 -8.88 -21.11
CA LEU A 100 19.38 -8.89 -19.83
C LEU A 100 18.12 -9.76 -20.00
N PRO A 101 17.96 -10.85 -19.22
CA PRO A 101 16.93 -11.86 -19.47
C PRO A 101 15.49 -11.35 -19.29
N TYR A 102 15.29 -10.20 -18.64
CA TYR A 102 13.97 -9.67 -18.37
C TYR A 102 13.82 -8.23 -18.83
N SER A 103 12.69 -7.91 -19.46
CA SER A 103 12.38 -6.58 -20.00
C SER A 103 12.57 -5.45 -18.97
N TRP A 104 12.25 -5.69 -17.70
CA TRP A 104 12.37 -4.70 -16.63
C TRP A 104 13.83 -4.31 -16.31
N GLN A 105 14.81 -5.16 -16.62
CA GLN A 105 16.23 -4.87 -16.39
C GLN A 105 16.80 -3.84 -17.36
N HIS A 106 16.12 -3.60 -18.48
CA HIS A 106 16.52 -2.58 -19.44
C HIS A 106 16.18 -1.16 -18.98
N TYR A 107 15.39 -1.01 -17.92
CA TYR A 107 15.02 0.28 -17.36
C TYR A 107 15.99 0.69 -16.25
N SER A 108 16.43 1.94 -16.29
CA SER A 108 17.25 2.51 -15.22
C SER A 108 16.43 2.69 -13.95
N ARG A 109 17.03 2.43 -12.79
CA ARG A 109 16.40 2.72 -11.51
C ARG A 109 16.24 4.24 -11.34
N LEU A 110 15.03 4.63 -10.97
CA LEU A 110 14.67 5.99 -10.57
C LEU A 110 15.01 6.21 -9.09
N ASN A 111 15.64 7.33 -8.77
CA ASN A 111 16.12 7.63 -7.43
C ASN A 111 15.69 9.01 -6.90
N GLY A 112 14.81 9.70 -7.62
CA GLY A 112 14.30 11.04 -7.27
C GLY A 112 13.60 11.07 -5.93
N PHE A 113 12.94 9.98 -5.54
CA PHE A 113 12.31 9.81 -4.23
C PHE A 113 13.30 9.79 -3.04
N TYR A 114 14.60 9.64 -3.31
CA TYR A 114 15.64 9.70 -2.27
C TYR A 114 16.28 11.09 -2.13
N ASN A 115 15.82 12.07 -2.91
CA ASN A 115 16.26 13.45 -2.75
C ASN A 115 15.59 14.04 -1.50
N GLY A 116 16.40 14.52 -0.56
CA GLY A 116 15.93 15.02 0.72
C GLY A 116 15.42 16.47 0.67
N LEU A 117 14.86 16.96 1.78
CA LEU A 117 14.32 18.32 1.88
C LEU A 117 15.32 19.44 1.55
N ARG A 118 16.62 19.16 1.68
CA ARG A 118 17.70 20.12 1.36
C ARG A 118 17.79 20.46 -0.13
N THR A 119 17.11 19.71 -0.99
CA THR A 119 17.01 19.97 -2.44
C THR A 119 15.66 20.53 -2.86
N LEU A 120 14.82 20.96 -1.92
CA LEU A 120 13.53 21.59 -2.25
C LEU A 120 13.73 22.81 -3.15
N VAL A 121 12.88 22.92 -4.15
CA VAL A 121 12.75 24.10 -5.01
C VAL A 121 11.27 24.47 -5.15
N PRO A 122 10.93 25.75 -5.40
CA PRO A 122 9.57 26.13 -5.78
C PRO A 122 9.10 25.32 -6.99
N SER A 123 7.80 25.00 -7.07
CA SER A 123 7.26 24.17 -8.16
C SER A 123 7.54 24.71 -9.56
N SER A 124 7.63 26.04 -9.71
CA SER A 124 8.02 26.70 -10.97
C SER A 124 9.45 26.42 -11.43
N GLU A 125 10.33 25.99 -10.53
CA GLU A 125 11.73 25.68 -10.80
C GLU A 125 12.01 24.16 -10.79
N TYR A 126 11.04 23.36 -10.36
CA TYR A 126 11.15 21.91 -10.28
C TYR A 126 11.31 21.28 -11.67
N THR A 127 12.27 20.36 -11.76
CA THR A 127 12.42 19.48 -12.93
C THR A 127 12.51 18.03 -12.50
N PRO A 128 11.77 17.10 -13.15
CA PRO A 128 11.78 15.68 -12.79
C PRO A 128 13.02 14.94 -13.30
N GLU A 129 13.39 13.85 -12.61
CA GLU A 129 14.47 12.97 -13.10
C GLU A 129 14.06 12.14 -14.32
N ASN A 130 12.79 11.73 -14.39
CA ASN A 130 12.24 10.97 -15.48
C ASN A 130 11.62 11.94 -16.47
N ARG A 131 12.14 11.93 -17.70
CA ARG A 131 11.52 12.60 -18.84
C ARG A 131 10.93 11.53 -19.75
N TRP A 132 9.81 11.82 -20.39
CA TRP A 132 9.35 11.00 -21.50
C TRP A 132 10.41 11.01 -22.60
N ASN A 133 10.64 9.85 -23.24
CA ASN A 133 11.70 9.55 -24.23
C ASN A 133 13.01 9.02 -23.62
N HIS A 134 13.75 8.20 -24.40
CA HIS A 134 14.95 7.38 -24.10
C HIS A 134 16.17 8.10 -23.47
N SER A 135 15.92 9.04 -22.58
CA SER A 135 16.89 9.75 -21.78
C SER A 135 17.21 8.92 -20.56
N SER A 136 18.50 8.80 -20.25
CA SER A 136 18.91 8.33 -18.94
C SER A 136 18.33 9.27 -17.87
N PRO A 137 17.88 8.74 -16.72
CA PRO A 137 17.42 9.58 -15.62
C PRO A 137 18.47 10.64 -15.27
N ALA A 138 18.02 11.82 -14.85
CA ALA A 138 18.93 12.89 -14.43
C ALA A 138 19.94 12.37 -13.39
N GLU A 139 21.22 12.77 -13.54
CA GLU A 139 22.26 12.36 -12.61
C GLU A 139 21.96 12.90 -11.21
N GLN A 140 22.00 12.02 -10.20
CA GLN A 140 21.80 12.44 -8.82
C GLN A 140 22.95 13.35 -8.37
N LEU A 141 22.68 14.21 -7.39
CA LEU A 141 23.75 14.96 -6.73
C LEU A 141 24.76 13.97 -6.14
N SER A 142 26.05 14.20 -6.41
CA SER A 142 27.11 13.42 -5.78
C SER A 142 27.07 13.61 -4.26
N ALA A 143 27.70 12.70 -3.50
CA ALA A 143 27.81 12.84 -2.05
C ALA A 143 28.45 14.19 -1.64
N GLU A 144 29.42 14.67 -2.41
CA GLU A 144 30.03 16.00 -2.23
C GLU A 144 29.04 17.13 -2.54
N GLY A 145 28.19 16.96 -3.56
CA GLY A 145 27.12 17.89 -3.88
C GLY A 145 26.12 18.02 -2.73
N ILE A 146 25.66 16.89 -2.18
CA ILE A 146 24.77 16.85 -1.02
C ILE A 146 25.43 17.47 0.22
N ALA A 147 26.72 17.23 0.43
CA ALA A 147 27.47 17.80 1.56
C ALA A 147 27.58 19.33 1.49
N ARG A 148 27.53 19.93 0.29
CA ARG A 148 27.59 21.39 0.08
C ARG A 148 26.26 22.11 0.29
N LEU A 149 25.13 21.40 0.28
CA LEU A 149 23.83 22.03 0.49
C LEU A 149 23.72 22.62 1.91
N PRO A 150 22.92 23.68 2.12
CA PRO A 150 22.55 24.12 3.47
C PRO A 150 21.97 22.97 4.29
N LYS A 151 22.20 22.95 5.61
CA LYS A 151 21.65 21.91 6.49
C LYS A 151 20.12 22.03 6.62
N GLU A 152 19.64 23.27 6.72
CA GLU A 152 18.21 23.56 6.78
C GLU A 152 17.57 23.46 5.39
N PRO A 153 16.30 23.04 5.32
CA PRO A 153 15.51 23.15 4.10
C PRO A 153 15.45 24.61 3.60
N PRO A 154 15.48 24.84 2.27
CA PRO A 154 15.44 26.18 1.69
C PRO A 154 14.04 26.84 1.72
N LEU A 155 13.00 26.06 1.97
CA LEU A 155 11.62 26.51 2.10
C LEU A 155 11.10 26.16 3.49
N ASP A 156 10.11 26.90 3.99
CA ASP A 156 9.46 26.66 5.27
C ASP A 156 8.20 25.80 5.11
N PRO A 157 7.88 24.94 6.09
CA PRO A 157 6.64 24.19 6.07
C PRO A 157 5.44 25.13 6.31
N VAL A 158 4.36 24.91 5.57
CA VAL A 158 3.10 25.65 5.69
C VAL A 158 1.98 24.71 6.14
N GLN A 159 0.99 25.26 6.85
CA GLN A 159 -0.21 24.52 7.21
C GLN A 159 -0.92 24.06 5.92
N TYR A 160 -1.23 22.76 5.85
CA TYR A 160 -1.97 22.19 4.73
C TYR A 160 -3.44 21.95 5.11
N ASN A 161 -4.36 22.48 4.32
CA ASN A 161 -5.79 22.47 4.65
C ASN A 161 -6.67 22.19 3.41
N PRO A 162 -7.10 20.92 3.19
CA PRO A 162 -7.95 20.56 2.07
C PRO A 162 -9.47 20.73 2.35
N TYR A 163 -9.86 21.41 3.44
CA TYR A 163 -11.25 21.50 3.89
C TYR A 163 -12.00 22.75 3.40
N GLU A 164 -11.51 23.44 2.35
CA GLU A 164 -12.12 24.68 1.84
C GLU A 164 -13.60 24.53 1.47
N SER A 165 -13.97 23.38 0.91
CA SER A 165 -15.36 23.04 0.54
C SER A 165 -16.31 22.95 1.74
N LEU A 166 -15.78 22.75 2.95
CA LEU A 166 -16.54 22.66 4.19
C LEU A 166 -16.76 24.02 4.86
N GLN A 167 -16.18 25.11 4.35
CA GLN A 167 -16.31 26.45 4.94
C GLN A 167 -17.61 27.16 4.56
N GLN A 168 -18.41 26.61 3.64
CA GLN A 168 -19.72 27.15 3.28
C GLN A 168 -20.69 27.05 4.47
N ASP A 169 -21.53 28.07 4.71
CA ASP A 169 -22.34 28.23 5.93
C ASP A 169 -23.13 26.98 6.39
N TYR A 170 -23.70 26.21 5.45
CA TYR A 170 -24.46 25.00 5.77
C TYR A 170 -23.59 23.75 5.98
N LYS A 171 -22.35 23.76 5.50
CA LYS A 171 -21.35 22.69 5.67
C LYS A 171 -20.34 22.99 6.79
N GLN A 172 -20.40 24.18 7.39
CA GLN A 172 -19.45 24.65 8.39
C GLN A 172 -19.29 23.63 9.52
N VAL A 173 -18.05 23.16 9.67
CA VAL A 173 -17.67 22.21 10.72
C VAL A 173 -17.41 22.95 12.02
N LYS A 174 -18.11 22.54 13.08
CA LYS A 174 -17.78 22.96 14.45
C LYS A 174 -16.51 22.24 14.89
N LYS A 175 -15.57 23.00 15.46
CA LYS A 175 -14.26 22.50 15.92
C LYS A 175 -14.39 21.31 16.88
N CYS A 176 -13.66 20.24 16.56
CA CYS A 176 -13.60 19.00 17.32
C CYS A 176 -12.28 18.85 18.10
N TYR A 177 -12.30 18.00 19.13
CA TYR A 177 -11.23 17.83 20.10
C TYR A 177 -10.96 16.35 20.37
N LEU A 178 -9.72 16.03 20.70
CA LEU A 178 -9.25 14.68 21.03
C LEU A 178 -9.72 14.22 22.42
N ASP A 179 -9.94 15.17 23.34
CA ASP A 179 -10.34 14.94 24.72
C ASP A 179 -11.77 15.44 25.01
N GLU A 180 -12.31 15.04 26.16
CA GLU A 180 -13.65 15.45 26.60
C GLU A 180 -13.68 16.88 27.15
N ALA A 181 -12.56 17.34 27.74
CA ALA A 181 -12.45 18.68 28.30
C ALA A 181 -12.27 19.79 27.23
N GLU A 182 -12.27 19.43 25.94
CA GLU A 182 -12.05 20.32 24.80
C GLU A 182 -10.73 21.13 24.91
N THR A 183 -9.68 20.53 25.46
CA THR A 183 -8.37 21.19 25.62
C THR A 183 -7.38 20.83 24.52
N MET A 184 -7.57 19.68 23.86
CA MET A 184 -6.71 19.17 22.80
C MET A 184 -7.43 19.22 21.45
N ALA A 185 -7.26 20.32 20.71
CA ALA A 185 -7.86 20.45 19.38
C ALA A 185 -7.32 19.38 18.41
N ALA A 186 -8.18 18.94 17.48
CA ALA A 186 -7.76 18.12 16.34
C ALA A 186 -6.64 18.84 15.56
N PRO A 187 -5.42 18.27 15.48
CA PRO A 187 -4.27 18.98 14.90
C PRO A 187 -4.38 19.16 13.38
N ASP A 188 -3.69 20.17 12.89
CA ASP A 188 -3.40 20.37 11.47
C ASP A 188 -2.09 19.67 11.07
N ILE A 189 -1.94 19.40 9.78
CA ILE A 189 -0.69 18.89 9.21
C ILE A 189 0.03 19.96 8.38
N TYR A 190 1.29 19.70 8.07
CA TYR A 190 2.16 20.65 7.39
C TYR A 190 2.86 20.01 6.21
N ALA A 191 3.09 20.80 5.16
CA ALA A 191 3.81 20.40 3.97
C ALA A 191 4.71 21.54 3.48
N TYR A 192 5.73 21.22 2.70
CA TYR A 192 6.59 22.24 2.10
C TYR A 192 6.02 22.68 0.74
N PRO A 193 5.96 23.98 0.43
CA PRO A 193 5.40 24.52 -0.82
C PRO A 193 6.41 24.42 -1.98
N GLY A 194 6.80 23.20 -2.31
CA GLY A 194 7.76 22.88 -3.36
C GLY A 194 8.05 21.39 -3.41
N LEU A 195 8.89 20.99 -4.35
CA LEU A 195 9.27 19.60 -4.57
C LEU A 195 10.79 19.44 -4.47
N PRO A 196 11.31 18.32 -3.93
CA PRO A 196 12.72 18.00 -4.06
C PRO A 196 13.09 18.00 -5.54
N GLN A 197 14.14 18.73 -5.91
CA GLN A 197 14.61 18.74 -7.28
C GLN A 197 14.90 17.32 -7.76
N ASN A 198 14.57 17.01 -9.01
CA ASN A 198 14.64 15.67 -9.59
C ASN A 198 13.72 14.62 -8.93
N MET A 199 12.76 14.99 -8.09
CA MET A 199 11.70 14.06 -7.66
C MET A 199 11.00 13.46 -8.89
N THR A 200 10.63 12.20 -8.80
CA THR A 200 10.10 11.41 -9.92
C THR A 200 8.63 11.75 -10.20
N LEU A 201 8.25 11.94 -11.47
CA LEU A 201 6.84 11.99 -11.90
C LEU A 201 6.24 10.57 -11.98
N PRO A 202 4.92 10.41 -11.71
CA PRO A 202 4.25 9.14 -11.92
C PRO A 202 4.32 8.73 -13.41
N PHE A 203 4.56 7.45 -13.69
CA PHE A 203 4.56 6.92 -15.06
C PHE A 203 3.15 6.71 -15.62
N TYR A 204 2.18 6.46 -14.76
CA TYR A 204 0.78 6.26 -15.10
C TYR A 204 -0.09 6.95 -14.06
N GLY A 205 -1.28 7.39 -14.50
CA GLY A 205 -2.13 8.29 -13.73
C GLY A 205 -1.62 9.73 -13.71
N SER A 206 -2.44 10.62 -13.15
CA SER A 206 -2.10 12.03 -12.99
C SER A 206 -2.73 12.58 -11.71
N TYR A 207 -1.96 13.34 -10.94
CA TYR A 207 -2.49 14.09 -9.80
C TYR A 207 -3.50 15.13 -10.26
N ASP A 208 -3.20 15.86 -11.34
CA ASP A 208 -4.08 16.89 -11.90
C ASP A 208 -5.44 16.33 -12.36
N GLU A 209 -5.42 15.15 -13.01
CA GLU A 209 -6.66 14.49 -13.46
C GLU A 209 -7.55 14.14 -12.28
N LEU A 210 -6.98 13.60 -11.20
CA LEU A 210 -7.71 13.35 -9.95
C LEU A 210 -8.03 14.64 -9.17
N GLY A 211 -7.39 15.77 -9.51
CA GLY A 211 -7.47 17.03 -8.79
C GLY A 211 -6.77 17.02 -7.42
N LEU A 212 -5.77 16.16 -7.25
CA LEU A 212 -4.90 16.08 -6.07
C LEU A 212 -3.80 17.13 -6.16
N GLU A 213 -3.38 17.67 -5.01
CA GLU A 213 -2.21 18.55 -4.93
C GLU A 213 -0.91 17.81 -5.31
N GLN A 214 -0.14 18.43 -6.22
CA GLN A 214 1.12 17.88 -6.73
C GLN A 214 2.33 18.77 -6.46
N ASN A 215 2.13 20.01 -6.01
CA ASN A 215 3.18 21.00 -5.78
C ASN A 215 3.61 21.11 -4.32
N MET A 216 3.17 20.16 -3.47
CA MET A 216 3.46 20.12 -2.05
C MET A 216 4.29 18.87 -1.70
N CYS A 217 5.34 19.05 -0.92
CA CYS A 217 6.13 17.95 -0.38
C CYS A 217 5.65 17.59 1.03
N PHE A 218 4.94 16.47 1.13
CA PHE A 218 4.57 15.85 2.41
C PHE A 218 5.74 15.05 2.97
N GLU A 219 6.37 15.58 4.00
CA GLU A 219 7.47 14.92 4.69
C GLU A 219 7.03 14.44 6.09
N ARG A 220 7.66 13.37 6.60
CA ARG A 220 7.36 12.67 7.86
C ARG A 220 7.12 13.55 9.10
N PHE A 221 7.87 14.63 9.36
CA PHE A 221 7.62 15.56 10.45
C PHE A 221 6.40 16.45 10.19
N GLY A 222 6.26 17.01 8.99
CA GLY A 222 5.05 17.78 8.65
C GLY A 222 3.78 16.92 8.64
N ARG A 223 3.91 15.69 8.15
CA ARG A 223 2.83 14.71 7.93
C ARG A 223 2.43 13.95 9.18
N PHE A 224 3.40 13.50 9.97
CA PHE A 224 3.20 12.63 11.14
C PHE A 224 3.71 13.21 12.45
N GLY A 225 4.45 14.32 12.43
CA GLY A 225 4.82 15.08 13.63
C GLY A 225 3.61 15.44 14.50
N PRO A 226 2.52 15.98 13.92
CA PRO A 226 1.30 16.26 14.68
C PRO A 226 0.72 15.03 15.39
N TYR A 227 1.00 13.80 14.91
CA TYR A 227 0.47 12.54 15.44
C TYR A 227 1.43 11.77 16.36
N GLY A 228 2.58 12.36 16.70
CA GLY A 228 3.55 11.78 17.63
C GLY A 228 4.82 11.22 17.00
N TYR A 229 5.15 11.56 15.75
CA TYR A 229 6.34 10.99 15.07
C TYR A 229 7.66 11.38 15.74
N GLY A 230 7.83 12.65 16.11
CA GLY A 230 9.16 13.22 16.46
C GLY A 230 9.52 13.27 17.93
N TYR A 231 8.69 12.76 18.83
CA TYR A 231 8.92 12.79 20.28
C TYR A 231 8.51 11.47 20.94
N ASP A 232 9.08 11.19 22.10
CA ASP A 232 8.92 9.90 22.78
C ASP A 232 7.57 9.71 23.47
N GLU A 233 7.32 8.48 23.93
CA GLU A 233 6.11 8.10 24.66
C GLU A 233 5.93 8.85 25.98
N ALA A 234 7.01 9.29 26.63
CA ALA A 234 6.91 10.04 27.90
C ALA A 234 6.26 11.41 27.68
N HIS A 235 6.42 11.98 26.49
CA HIS A 235 5.74 13.20 26.04
C HIS A 235 4.47 12.89 25.21
N GLY A 236 4.08 11.61 25.14
CA GLY A 236 2.87 11.12 24.48
C GLY A 236 2.97 10.92 22.97
N GLY A 237 4.19 10.87 22.42
CA GLY A 237 4.49 10.49 21.04
C GLY A 237 4.83 9.01 20.91
N LEU A 238 5.55 8.65 19.85
CA LEU A 238 5.99 7.28 19.56
C LEU A 238 7.51 7.18 19.34
N GLY A 239 8.18 8.28 18.97
CA GLY A 239 9.64 8.37 18.91
C GLY A 239 10.39 7.94 17.64
N PRO A 240 9.82 7.40 16.54
CA PRO A 240 10.62 7.06 15.35
C PRO A 240 11.47 8.23 14.81
N GLY A 241 10.95 9.46 14.89
CA GLY A 241 11.63 10.65 14.40
C GLY A 241 12.93 11.00 15.14
N LEU A 242 13.09 10.54 16.40
CA LEU A 242 14.29 10.77 17.21
C LEU A 242 15.55 10.08 16.64
N LYS A 243 15.36 9.09 15.76
CA LYS A 243 16.43 8.33 15.10
C LYS A 243 16.55 8.67 13.61
N SER A 244 15.87 9.72 13.15
CA SER A 244 15.85 10.16 11.76
C SER A 244 16.52 11.52 11.60
N GLU A 245 16.90 11.89 10.38
CA GLU A 245 17.25 13.28 10.06
C GLU A 245 16.06 14.18 10.40
N ASN A 246 16.28 15.29 11.08
CA ASN A 246 15.22 16.13 11.63
C ASN A 246 15.39 17.62 11.33
N ALA A 247 16.25 17.97 10.36
CA ALA A 247 16.48 19.36 9.97
C ALA A 247 15.17 20.04 9.53
N GLY A 248 14.89 21.23 10.07
CA GLY A 248 13.65 21.98 9.84
C GLY A 248 12.43 21.49 10.64
N SER A 249 12.53 20.39 11.40
CA SER A 249 11.39 19.85 12.15
C SER A 249 10.91 20.77 13.28
N GLU A 250 11.81 21.61 13.81
CA GLU A 250 11.50 22.59 14.86
C GLU A 250 10.41 23.56 14.41
N LYS A 251 10.42 23.97 13.12
CA LYS A 251 9.40 24.86 12.54
C LYS A 251 8.00 24.25 12.50
N VAL A 252 7.93 22.92 12.43
CA VAL A 252 6.66 22.19 12.54
C VAL A 252 6.20 22.16 14.00
N PHE A 253 7.10 21.83 14.93
CA PHE A 253 6.76 21.73 16.36
C PHE A 253 6.46 23.07 17.03
N GLU A 254 7.02 24.18 16.53
CA GLU A 254 6.62 25.54 16.94
C GLU A 254 5.15 25.82 16.65
N GLN A 255 4.58 25.19 15.62
CA GLN A 255 3.18 25.38 15.21
C GLN A 255 2.25 24.32 15.82
N THR A 256 2.67 23.05 15.86
CA THR A 256 1.83 21.95 16.37
C THR A 256 1.86 21.82 17.90
N GLY A 257 2.99 22.17 18.51
CA GLY A 257 3.34 21.71 19.85
C GLY A 257 3.50 20.18 19.92
N TYR A 258 3.48 19.67 21.15
CA TYR A 258 3.60 18.25 21.48
C TYR A 258 2.28 17.77 22.09
N LEU A 259 1.54 16.91 21.37
CA LEU A 259 0.25 16.38 21.82
C LEU A 259 0.44 15.04 22.55
N ASN A 260 -0.25 14.87 23.68
CA ASN A 260 -0.17 13.65 24.45
C ASN A 260 -1.28 12.65 24.10
N TYR A 261 -0.94 11.62 23.33
CA TYR A 261 -1.89 10.59 22.90
C TYR A 261 -2.16 9.49 23.93
N SER A 262 -1.46 9.46 25.07
CA SER A 262 -1.51 8.34 26.01
C SER A 262 -2.89 8.07 26.63
N LYS A 263 -3.77 9.07 26.62
CA LYS A 263 -5.14 9.00 27.17
C LYS A 263 -6.22 9.25 26.12
N VAL A 264 -5.85 9.36 24.85
CA VAL A 264 -6.81 9.59 23.77
C VAL A 264 -7.60 8.32 23.54
N ASP A 265 -8.91 8.48 23.39
CA ASP A 265 -9.84 7.46 22.95
C ASP A 265 -10.45 7.94 21.65
N TRP A 266 -10.01 7.35 20.54
CA TRP A 266 -10.40 7.81 19.22
C TRP A 266 -11.87 7.55 18.90
N GLY A 267 -12.45 6.46 19.41
CA GLY A 267 -13.87 6.17 19.20
C GLY A 267 -14.74 7.19 19.89
N MET A 268 -14.40 7.53 21.14
CA MET A 268 -15.10 8.58 21.87
C MET A 268 -14.88 9.97 21.25
N ALA A 269 -13.69 10.28 20.72
CA ALA A 269 -13.43 11.54 20.01
C ALA A 269 -14.28 11.68 18.74
N GLN A 270 -14.37 10.63 17.91
CA GLN A 270 -15.23 10.60 16.73
C GLN A 270 -16.71 10.81 17.11
N ASN A 271 -17.21 10.06 18.09
CA ASN A 271 -18.59 10.17 18.57
C ASN A 271 -18.94 11.58 19.05
N ARG A 272 -18.08 12.20 19.89
CA ARG A 272 -18.28 13.58 20.33
C ARG A 272 -18.27 14.57 19.17
N CYS A 273 -17.36 14.39 18.21
CA CYS A 273 -17.29 15.26 17.04
C CYS A 273 -18.53 15.17 16.16
N TYR A 274 -19.03 13.96 15.92
CA TYR A 274 -20.28 13.72 15.20
C TYR A 274 -21.46 14.37 15.91
N GLU A 275 -21.67 14.10 17.20
CA GLU A 275 -22.80 14.67 17.95
C GLU A 275 -22.79 16.21 17.95
N LYS A 276 -21.60 16.82 18.05
CA LYS A 276 -21.43 18.29 17.94
C LYS A 276 -21.87 18.83 16.57
N ASN A 277 -21.65 18.04 15.52
CA ASN A 277 -21.90 18.39 14.11
C ASN A 277 -23.15 17.73 13.52
N LYS A 278 -23.98 17.07 14.34
CA LYS A 278 -25.11 16.23 13.92
C LYS A 278 -26.07 16.91 12.93
N GLN A 279 -26.31 18.21 13.12
CA GLN A 279 -27.15 19.04 12.23
C GLN A 279 -26.76 18.97 10.74
N ARG A 280 -25.50 18.63 10.41
CA ARG A 280 -25.01 18.51 9.02
C ARG A 280 -25.55 17.27 8.31
N PHE A 281 -25.98 16.27 9.07
CA PHE A 281 -26.42 14.96 8.59
C PHE A 281 -27.94 14.81 8.61
N GLU A 282 -28.66 15.89 8.97
CA GLU A 282 -30.11 15.94 9.06
C GLU A 282 -30.68 17.05 8.14
N GLY A 283 -31.96 16.96 7.79
CA GLY A 283 -32.66 17.99 7.04
C GLY A 283 -32.78 17.74 5.53
N LYS A 284 -32.91 18.81 4.73
CA LYS A 284 -33.26 18.71 3.31
C LYS A 284 -32.11 18.28 2.40
N ASN A 285 -30.87 18.66 2.74
CA ASN A 285 -29.67 18.34 1.98
C ASN A 285 -28.59 17.80 2.94
N PRO A 286 -28.81 16.61 3.53
CA PRO A 286 -27.87 16.04 4.49
C PRO A 286 -26.55 15.69 3.80
N VAL A 287 -25.44 15.89 4.52
CA VAL A 287 -24.16 15.29 4.15
C VAL A 287 -24.29 13.77 4.35
N GLN A 288 -23.84 12.98 3.38
CA GLN A 288 -23.82 11.52 3.51
C GLN A 288 -22.69 11.11 4.46
N ARG A 289 -23.00 10.21 5.40
CA ARG A 289 -21.98 9.62 6.28
C ARG A 289 -21.33 8.42 5.62
N GLN A 290 -20.05 8.24 5.88
CA GLN A 290 -19.25 7.16 5.28
C GLN A 290 -18.50 6.40 6.36
N ALA A 291 -18.44 5.07 6.25
CA ALA A 291 -17.55 4.26 7.08
C ALA A 291 -16.20 4.06 6.38
N TYR A 292 -15.12 4.15 7.15
CA TYR A 292 -13.79 3.81 6.70
C TYR A 292 -13.27 2.62 7.50
N VAL A 293 -13.31 1.44 6.89
CA VAL A 293 -13.11 0.15 7.56
C VAL A 293 -11.69 -0.36 7.32
N LEU A 294 -10.90 -0.42 8.39
CA LEU A 294 -9.54 -0.93 8.41
C LEU A 294 -9.54 -2.40 8.85
N ARG A 295 -9.05 -3.30 8.00
CA ARG A 295 -9.06 -4.74 8.28
C ARG A 295 -7.87 -5.19 9.11
N THR A 296 -8.13 -5.78 10.27
CA THR A 296 -7.08 -6.28 11.17
C THR A 296 -7.39 -7.71 11.62
N TRP A 297 -6.48 -8.35 12.35
CA TRP A 297 -6.70 -9.69 12.89
C TRP A 297 -6.02 -9.89 14.25
N VAL A 298 -6.48 -10.87 15.03
CA VAL A 298 -5.84 -11.28 16.30
C VAL A 298 -4.37 -11.63 16.06
N GLY A 299 -3.48 -10.96 16.80
CA GLY A 299 -2.03 -11.05 16.62
C GLY A 299 -1.43 -10.06 15.60
N PHE A 300 -2.21 -9.19 14.98
CA PHE A 300 -1.71 -8.08 14.17
C PHE A 300 -0.73 -7.21 14.97
N LYS A 301 0.35 -6.78 14.32
CA LYS A 301 1.38 -5.94 14.96
C LYS A 301 1.17 -4.48 14.58
N TYR A 302 0.63 -3.72 15.53
CA TYR A 302 0.52 -2.27 15.44
C TYR A 302 1.88 -1.63 15.73
N THR A 303 2.72 -1.50 14.70
CA THR A 303 3.97 -0.73 14.81
C THR A 303 3.66 0.75 14.93
N GLU A 304 4.66 1.53 15.31
CA GLU A 304 4.58 2.98 15.45
C GLU A 304 4.01 3.63 14.19
N TYR A 305 4.39 3.17 13.00
CA TYR A 305 3.86 3.70 11.74
C TYR A 305 2.37 3.39 11.51
N GLN A 306 1.87 2.22 11.94
CA GLN A 306 0.43 1.95 11.87
C GLN A 306 -0.34 2.84 12.84
N LEU A 307 0.18 3.03 14.06
CA LEU A 307 -0.46 3.93 15.04
C LEU A 307 -0.53 5.36 14.48
N LEU A 308 0.59 5.90 13.97
CA LEU A 308 0.63 7.24 13.34
C LEU A 308 -0.37 7.35 12.18
N THR A 309 -0.42 6.34 11.32
CA THR A 309 -1.33 6.30 10.18
C THR A 309 -2.78 6.29 10.62
N MET A 310 -3.15 5.45 11.59
CA MET A 310 -4.51 5.36 12.10
C MET A 310 -4.94 6.66 12.80
N ARG A 311 -4.06 7.28 13.60
CA ARG A 311 -4.29 8.61 14.19
C ARG A 311 -4.54 9.66 13.11
N ALA A 312 -3.73 9.65 12.05
CA ALA A 312 -3.89 10.54 10.92
C ALA A 312 -5.23 10.34 10.21
N MET A 313 -5.59 9.09 9.89
CA MET A 313 -6.85 8.76 9.24
C MET A 313 -8.05 9.21 10.06
N ILE A 314 -8.09 8.91 11.36
CA ILE A 314 -9.21 9.32 12.23
C ILE A 314 -9.29 10.85 12.34
N ASN A 315 -8.16 11.51 12.55
CA ASN A 315 -8.14 12.97 12.65
C ASN A 315 -8.60 13.64 11.35
N GLU A 316 -8.01 13.24 10.22
CA GLU A 316 -8.22 13.87 8.92
C GLU A 316 -9.60 13.56 8.34
N LEU A 317 -10.05 12.31 8.43
CA LEU A 317 -11.32 11.87 7.86
C LEU A 317 -12.49 12.16 8.78
N ALA A 318 -12.39 11.94 10.10
CA ALA A 318 -13.54 12.06 11.00
C ALA A 318 -13.57 13.38 11.76
N LEU A 319 -12.50 13.74 12.47
CA LEU A 319 -12.55 14.91 13.37
C LEU A 319 -12.57 16.23 12.60
N LYS A 320 -11.67 16.40 11.64
CA LYS A 320 -11.51 17.65 10.88
C LYS A 320 -12.61 17.86 9.84
N SER A 321 -13.26 16.79 9.38
CA SER A 321 -14.43 16.87 8.49
C SER A 321 -15.77 17.06 9.25
N GLY A 322 -15.75 17.01 10.58
CA GLY A 322 -16.97 17.12 11.40
C GLY A 322 -17.86 15.89 11.37
N GLY A 323 -17.28 14.69 11.29
CA GLY A 323 -17.98 13.40 11.33
C GLY A 323 -18.50 12.90 9.98
N GLU A 324 -18.00 13.46 8.86
CA GLU A 324 -18.38 13.01 7.50
C GLU A 324 -17.97 11.54 7.27
N TYR A 325 -16.81 11.18 7.80
CA TYR A 325 -16.34 9.80 7.88
C TYR A 325 -16.36 9.32 9.34
N ASP A 326 -16.53 8.02 9.51
CA ASP A 326 -16.33 7.30 10.76
C ASP A 326 -15.37 6.14 10.52
N VAL A 327 -14.22 6.14 11.18
CA VAL A 327 -13.16 5.16 10.96
C VAL A 327 -13.33 4.02 11.96
N HIS A 328 -13.33 2.79 11.43
CA HIS A 328 -13.54 1.56 12.19
C HIS A 328 -12.40 0.57 11.98
N LEU A 329 -12.09 -0.22 13.00
CA LEU A 329 -11.29 -1.43 12.89
C LEU A 329 -12.22 -2.64 12.82
N LEU A 330 -12.07 -3.46 11.78
CA LEU A 330 -12.77 -4.73 11.68
C LEU A 330 -11.78 -5.87 11.98
N LEU A 331 -11.77 -6.32 13.23
CA LEU A 331 -10.78 -7.27 13.77
C LEU A 331 -11.27 -8.72 13.61
N HIS A 332 -10.56 -9.49 12.79
CA HIS A 332 -10.79 -10.93 12.65
C HIS A 332 -10.23 -11.73 13.83
N VAL A 333 -11.11 -12.38 14.59
CA VAL A 333 -10.78 -13.38 15.61
C VAL A 333 -10.67 -14.76 14.95
N LYS A 334 -9.43 -15.19 14.71
CA LYS A 334 -9.12 -16.45 14.00
C LYS A 334 -9.49 -17.71 14.78
N ASP A 335 -9.53 -17.62 16.11
CA ASP A 335 -9.92 -18.75 16.94
C ASP A 335 -11.45 -18.85 17.02
N ASN A 336 -12.00 -19.72 16.18
CA ASN A 336 -13.42 -19.98 16.08
C ASN A 336 -14.04 -20.64 17.32
N SER A 337 -13.24 -21.07 18.30
CA SER A 337 -13.73 -21.61 19.57
C SER A 337 -14.16 -20.54 20.57
N ILE A 338 -13.77 -19.27 20.34
CA ILE A 338 -14.14 -18.14 21.20
C ILE A 338 -15.49 -17.57 20.75
N PRO A 339 -16.57 -17.70 21.54
CA PRO A 339 -17.91 -17.25 21.14
C PRO A 339 -18.10 -15.75 21.40
N ILE A 340 -17.33 -14.91 20.69
CA ILE A 340 -17.34 -13.45 20.83
C ILE A 340 -18.72 -12.81 20.59
N TRP A 341 -19.60 -13.48 19.84
CA TRP A 341 -20.98 -13.02 19.59
C TRP A 341 -21.95 -13.34 20.74
N ALA A 342 -21.57 -14.24 21.66
CA ALA A 342 -22.44 -14.72 22.73
C ALA A 342 -21.97 -14.33 24.15
N SER A 343 -20.70 -13.97 24.34
CA SER A 343 -20.18 -13.48 25.63
C SER A 343 -19.55 -12.10 25.47
N LYS A 344 -20.12 -11.12 26.20
CA LYS A 344 -19.58 -9.76 26.27
C LYS A 344 -18.22 -9.72 26.96
N GLU A 345 -18.03 -10.58 27.93
CA GLU A 345 -16.79 -10.69 28.71
C GLU A 345 -15.64 -11.14 27.80
N LEU A 346 -15.84 -12.24 27.04
CA LEU A 346 -14.85 -12.74 26.10
C LEU A 346 -14.60 -11.77 24.93
N TYR A 347 -15.65 -11.08 24.46
CA TYR A 347 -15.49 -10.01 23.47
C TYR A 347 -14.54 -8.93 23.97
N GLN A 348 -14.77 -8.41 25.18
CA GLN A 348 -13.97 -7.35 25.77
C GLN A 348 -12.53 -7.82 26.07
N GLU A 349 -12.38 -9.02 26.61
CA GLU A 349 -11.05 -9.60 26.85
C GLU A 349 -10.25 -9.73 25.54
N THR A 350 -10.87 -10.29 24.50
CA THR A 350 -10.23 -10.48 23.18
C THR A 350 -9.82 -9.13 22.58
N LEU A 351 -10.68 -8.12 22.67
CA LEU A 351 -10.39 -6.77 22.20
C LEU A 351 -9.17 -6.17 22.92
N GLN A 352 -9.19 -6.18 24.26
CA GLN A 352 -8.17 -5.51 25.07
C GLN A 352 -6.79 -6.16 24.95
N GLN A 353 -6.74 -7.48 24.72
CA GLN A 353 -5.49 -8.21 24.53
C GLN A 353 -4.86 -7.99 23.15
N ASN A 354 -5.66 -7.61 22.14
CA ASN A 354 -5.23 -7.60 20.74
C ASN A 354 -5.18 -6.23 20.09
N VAL A 355 -5.79 -5.20 20.67
CA VAL A 355 -5.89 -3.86 20.08
C VAL A 355 -5.29 -2.81 21.04
N PRO A 356 -4.50 -1.83 20.56
CA PRO A 356 -4.02 -0.74 21.39
C PRO A 356 -5.17 0.03 22.03
N ARG A 357 -4.97 0.47 23.28
CA ARG A 357 -6.02 1.09 24.11
C ARG A 357 -6.74 2.25 23.42
N GLU A 358 -6.03 3.09 22.69
CA GLU A 358 -6.59 4.27 22.03
C GLU A 358 -7.64 3.93 20.94
N PHE A 359 -7.70 2.67 20.49
CA PHE A 359 -8.58 2.21 19.40
C PHE A 359 -9.67 1.21 19.83
N TRP A 360 -9.84 0.94 21.12
CA TRP A 360 -10.84 -0.04 21.58
C TRP A 360 -12.26 0.31 21.11
N ASN A 361 -12.67 1.58 21.24
CA ASN A 361 -14.01 2.04 20.89
C ASN A 361 -14.24 2.30 19.39
N VAL A 362 -13.25 2.06 18.54
CA VAL A 362 -13.43 2.03 17.07
C VAL A 362 -13.43 0.61 16.53
N THR A 363 -13.33 -0.41 17.38
CA THR A 363 -13.12 -1.80 16.93
C THR A 363 -14.38 -2.64 17.03
N THR A 364 -14.71 -3.30 15.92
CA THR A 364 -15.71 -4.35 15.83
C THR A 364 -15.04 -5.70 15.59
N LEU A 365 -15.30 -6.69 16.46
CA LEU A 365 -14.80 -8.05 16.31
C LEU A 365 -15.71 -8.89 15.41
N TRP A 366 -15.12 -9.78 14.63
CA TRP A 366 -15.85 -10.82 13.88
C TRP A 366 -15.04 -12.12 13.83
N SER A 367 -15.68 -13.25 13.52
CA SER A 367 -15.01 -14.53 13.28
C SER A 367 -15.63 -15.31 12.12
N GLU A 368 -14.87 -16.24 11.53
CA GLU A 368 -15.39 -17.11 10.47
C GLU A 368 -16.60 -17.91 10.97
N LYS A 369 -16.57 -18.37 12.23
CA LYS A 369 -17.70 -19.09 12.82
C LYS A 369 -18.99 -18.26 12.87
N GLN A 370 -18.85 -16.95 13.10
CA GLN A 370 -19.98 -16.04 13.05
C GLN A 370 -20.53 -15.90 11.63
N MET A 371 -19.64 -15.84 10.63
CA MET A 371 -20.03 -15.72 9.22
C MET A 371 -20.70 -17.00 8.70
N GLU A 372 -20.27 -18.18 9.14
CA GLU A 372 -20.95 -19.46 8.83
C GLU A 372 -22.42 -19.47 9.26
N MET A 373 -22.75 -18.84 10.39
CA MET A 373 -24.13 -18.75 10.88
C MET A 373 -24.95 -17.70 10.11
N TYR A 374 -24.28 -16.64 9.64
CA TYR A 374 -24.93 -15.52 8.95
C TYR A 374 -25.18 -15.81 7.47
N TYR A 375 -24.25 -16.52 6.84
CA TYR A 375 -24.29 -16.91 5.42
C TYR A 375 -24.32 -18.45 5.32
N PRO A 376 -25.45 -19.11 5.68
CA PRO A 376 -25.50 -20.56 5.68
C PRO A 376 -25.51 -21.15 4.27
N GLU A 377 -25.12 -22.42 4.19
CA GLU A 377 -25.29 -23.28 3.00
C GLU A 377 -26.75 -23.31 2.49
N PRO A 378 -26.98 -23.65 1.20
CA PRO A 378 -26.02 -24.25 0.26
C PRO A 378 -25.26 -23.21 -0.57
N PHE A 379 -23.94 -23.41 -0.67
CA PHE A 379 -23.11 -22.80 -1.70
C PHE A 379 -22.84 -23.83 -2.81
N PRO A 380 -22.70 -23.40 -4.07
CA PRO A 380 -22.28 -24.32 -5.13
C PRO A 380 -20.92 -24.95 -4.78
N ASP A 381 -20.76 -26.23 -5.06
CA ASP A 381 -19.49 -26.94 -4.88
C ASP A 381 -18.41 -26.26 -5.73
N ASN A 382 -17.45 -25.61 -5.08
CA ASN A 382 -16.32 -25.04 -5.81
C ASN A 382 -15.33 -26.16 -6.16
N PHE A 383 -15.08 -26.33 -7.46
CA PHE A 383 -14.25 -27.40 -8.02
C PHE A 383 -12.76 -27.26 -7.69
N ALA A 384 -12.26 -26.05 -7.39
CA ALA A 384 -10.84 -25.75 -7.25
C ALA A 384 -10.54 -24.87 -6.03
N ASN A 385 -10.69 -25.40 -4.80
CA ASN A 385 -10.26 -24.72 -3.59
C ASN A 385 -8.71 -24.69 -3.46
N MET A 386 -8.04 -23.85 -4.25
CA MET A 386 -6.58 -23.70 -4.22
C MET A 386 -6.08 -23.14 -2.88
N ALA A 387 -6.92 -22.39 -2.17
CA ALA A 387 -6.60 -21.84 -0.85
C ALA A 387 -6.56 -22.92 0.25
N GLY A 388 -7.22 -24.07 0.04
CA GLY A 388 -7.36 -25.11 1.05
C GLY A 388 -8.14 -24.67 2.29
N SER A 389 -8.90 -23.56 2.21
CA SER A 389 -9.63 -22.94 3.31
C SER A 389 -11.15 -23.02 3.10
N ASN A 390 -11.93 -22.87 4.19
CA ASN A 390 -13.38 -22.72 4.10
C ASN A 390 -13.74 -21.49 3.24
N LEU A 391 -14.89 -21.52 2.57
CA LEU A 391 -15.47 -20.40 1.83
C LEU A 391 -15.57 -19.15 2.72
N HIS A 392 -16.03 -19.30 3.95
CA HIS A 392 -16.17 -18.21 4.93
C HIS A 392 -14.84 -17.60 5.36
N GLY A 393 -13.72 -18.24 5.01
CA GLY A 393 -12.39 -17.75 5.34
C GLY A 393 -12.02 -16.49 4.59
N VAL A 394 -11.12 -15.70 5.18
CA VAL A 394 -10.65 -14.41 4.64
C VAL A 394 -10.11 -14.53 3.22
N TYR A 395 -9.52 -15.66 2.84
CA TYR A 395 -8.96 -15.86 1.50
C TYR A 395 -10.00 -15.99 0.40
N ARG A 396 -11.24 -16.40 0.71
CA ARG A 396 -12.28 -16.67 -0.29
C ARG A 396 -13.46 -15.69 -0.20
N SER A 397 -13.92 -15.39 1.00
CA SER A 397 -15.06 -14.47 1.23
C SER A 397 -14.69 -13.29 2.12
N ALA A 398 -13.61 -12.59 1.78
CA ALA A 398 -13.15 -11.39 2.51
C ALA A 398 -14.21 -10.28 2.63
N HIS A 399 -15.24 -10.31 1.78
CA HIS A 399 -16.35 -9.34 1.74
C HIS A 399 -17.49 -9.65 2.70
N PHE A 400 -17.68 -10.91 3.13
CA PHE A 400 -18.74 -11.29 4.09
C PHE A 400 -18.73 -10.45 5.37
N PRO A 401 -17.59 -10.30 6.09
CA PRO A 401 -17.58 -9.51 7.31
C PRO A 401 -17.82 -8.02 7.05
N LEU A 402 -17.44 -7.50 5.88
CA LEU A 402 -17.72 -6.10 5.50
C LEU A 402 -19.21 -5.90 5.22
N GLN A 403 -19.86 -6.82 4.50
CA GLN A 403 -21.30 -6.79 4.24
C GLN A 403 -22.11 -6.92 5.53
N TRP A 404 -21.70 -7.85 6.41
CA TRP A 404 -22.28 -7.96 7.75
C TRP A 404 -22.13 -6.65 8.53
N PHE A 405 -20.92 -6.06 8.56
CA PHE A 405 -20.68 -4.76 9.19
C PHE A 405 -21.59 -3.66 8.63
N ALA A 406 -21.71 -3.56 7.30
CA ALA A 406 -22.57 -2.58 6.66
C ALA A 406 -24.05 -2.74 7.05
N GLN A 407 -24.53 -3.97 7.18
CA GLN A 407 -25.90 -4.24 7.63
C GLN A 407 -26.14 -3.90 9.10
N GLN A 408 -25.09 -3.91 9.94
CA GLN A 408 -25.18 -3.45 11.33
C GLN A 408 -25.12 -1.92 11.45
N HIS A 409 -24.70 -1.23 10.39
CA HIS A 409 -24.48 0.21 10.38
C HIS A 409 -25.23 0.91 9.24
N PRO A 410 -26.58 0.92 9.26
CA PRO A 410 -27.40 1.54 8.23
C PRO A 410 -27.29 3.07 8.20
N GLU A 411 -26.60 3.68 9.17
CA GLU A 411 -26.31 5.12 9.20
C GLU A 411 -25.28 5.58 8.17
N TYR A 412 -24.53 4.66 7.53
CA TYR A 412 -23.56 4.99 6.49
C TYR A 412 -24.09 4.69 5.10
N GLU A 413 -23.88 5.65 4.18
CA GLU A 413 -24.21 5.52 2.77
C GLU A 413 -23.10 4.76 2.01
N PHE A 414 -21.84 5.08 2.30
CA PHE A 414 -20.67 4.52 1.61
C PHE A 414 -19.69 3.85 2.58
N PHE A 415 -18.99 2.84 2.07
CA PHE A 415 -18.02 2.06 2.83
C PHE A 415 -16.69 1.99 2.09
N TRP A 416 -15.62 2.50 2.72
CA TRP A 416 -14.25 2.34 2.27
C TRP A 416 -13.65 1.10 2.94
N ASN A 417 -13.28 0.09 2.16
CA ASN A 417 -12.57 -1.08 2.65
C ASN A 417 -11.07 -0.92 2.42
N TRP A 418 -10.30 -0.77 3.49
CA TRP A 418 -8.91 -0.36 3.40
C TRP A 418 -7.98 -1.33 4.10
N GLU A 419 -6.94 -1.74 3.37
CA GLU A 419 -5.96 -2.69 3.86
C GLU A 419 -4.87 -2.02 4.70
N MET A 420 -4.45 -2.70 5.75
CA MET A 420 -3.46 -2.20 6.70
C MET A 420 -2.02 -2.17 6.15
N ASP A 421 -1.78 -2.72 4.96
CA ASP A 421 -0.51 -2.65 4.24
C ASP A 421 -0.44 -1.48 3.23
N LEU A 422 -1.56 -0.83 2.92
CA LEU A 422 -1.59 0.38 2.10
C LEU A 422 -0.92 1.56 2.84
N ARG A 423 -0.15 2.34 2.09
CA ARG A 423 0.55 3.53 2.59
C ARG A 423 0.22 4.71 1.68
N TYR A 424 -0.11 5.83 2.30
CA TYR A 424 -0.38 7.08 1.60
C TYR A 424 0.28 8.23 2.37
N SER A 425 1.06 9.05 1.68
CA SER A 425 1.81 10.15 2.28
C SER A 425 1.09 11.49 2.22
N GLY A 426 0.07 11.63 1.36
CA GLY A 426 -0.75 12.84 1.29
C GLY A 426 -1.79 12.90 2.40
N HIS A 427 -2.79 13.77 2.22
CA HIS A 427 -3.85 14.00 3.19
C HIS A 427 -5.08 13.11 2.89
N TYR A 428 -5.56 12.33 3.87
CA TYR A 428 -6.60 11.31 3.64
C TYR A 428 -7.94 11.91 3.18
N TYR A 429 -8.42 12.99 3.81
CA TYR A 429 -9.64 13.67 3.35
C TYR A 429 -9.58 14.12 1.89
N GLU A 430 -8.44 14.68 1.47
CA GLU A 430 -8.24 15.09 0.08
C GLU A 430 -8.29 13.88 -0.86
N LEU A 431 -7.53 12.82 -0.56
CA LEU A 431 -7.52 11.60 -1.38
C LEU A 431 -8.94 11.09 -1.64
N ASN A 432 -9.72 10.91 -0.57
CA ASN A 432 -11.04 10.31 -0.67
C ASN A 432 -12.05 11.24 -1.36
N THR A 433 -12.06 12.54 -1.03
CA THR A 433 -12.98 13.49 -1.65
C THR A 433 -12.64 13.75 -3.12
N LYS A 434 -11.37 13.86 -3.47
CA LYS A 434 -10.91 14.05 -4.85
C LYS A 434 -11.17 12.82 -5.70
N ALA A 435 -10.91 11.61 -5.19
CA ALA A 435 -11.27 10.37 -5.87
C ALA A 435 -12.78 10.27 -6.11
N ALA A 436 -13.62 10.55 -5.11
CA ALA A 436 -15.07 10.54 -5.27
C ALA A 436 -15.55 11.62 -6.26
N ASN A 437 -15.00 12.83 -6.19
CA ASN A 437 -15.35 13.92 -7.11
C ASN A 437 -14.94 13.63 -8.55
N TRP A 438 -13.81 12.96 -8.76
CA TRP A 438 -13.39 12.52 -10.09
C TRP A 438 -14.29 11.38 -10.59
N ALA A 439 -14.59 10.41 -9.75
CA ALA A 439 -15.45 9.28 -10.09
C ALA A 439 -16.87 9.74 -10.49
N ARG A 440 -17.43 10.74 -9.79
CA ARG A 440 -18.74 11.33 -10.11
C ARG A 440 -18.81 11.97 -11.51
N LYS A 441 -17.68 12.35 -12.08
CA LYS A 441 -17.62 12.93 -13.44
C LYS A 441 -17.51 11.86 -14.52
N GLN A 442 -17.33 10.59 -14.15
CA GLN A 442 -17.12 9.52 -15.13
C GLN A 442 -18.47 9.02 -15.67
N PRO A 443 -18.61 8.92 -17.00
CA PRO A 443 -19.80 8.32 -17.60
C PRO A 443 -19.78 6.80 -17.43
N ARG A 444 -20.95 6.17 -17.31
CA ARG A 444 -21.10 4.71 -17.26
C ARG A 444 -20.62 4.04 -18.56
N LYS A 445 -20.74 4.73 -19.70
CA LYS A 445 -20.26 4.24 -21.01
C LYS A 445 -18.75 4.03 -20.98
N GLY A 446 -18.32 2.80 -21.26
CA GLY A 446 -16.91 2.40 -21.28
C GLY A 446 -16.25 2.35 -19.90
N LEU A 447 -17.00 2.45 -18.80
CA LEU A 447 -16.42 2.56 -17.45
C LEU A 447 -15.66 1.30 -17.04
N TRP A 448 -16.22 0.12 -17.31
CA TRP A 448 -15.57 -1.17 -17.07
C TRP A 448 -14.32 -1.34 -17.94
N GLU A 449 -14.40 -0.93 -19.21
CA GLU A 449 -13.33 -1.04 -20.18
C GLU A 449 -12.18 -0.08 -19.88
N ARG A 450 -12.44 1.10 -19.32
CA ARG A 450 -11.39 1.98 -18.78
C ARG A 450 -10.84 1.43 -17.47
N GLY A 451 -11.70 0.90 -16.61
CA GLY A 451 -11.35 0.32 -15.31
C GLY A 451 -10.40 -0.89 -15.37
N LYS A 452 -10.32 -1.57 -16.53
CA LYS A 452 -9.37 -2.68 -16.76
C LYS A 452 -7.99 -2.27 -17.29
N ARG A 453 -7.72 -0.97 -17.46
CA ARG A 453 -6.51 -0.45 -18.13
C ARG A 453 -5.80 0.61 -17.30
N PHE A 454 -4.47 0.67 -17.47
CA PHE A 454 -3.68 1.77 -16.93
C PHE A 454 -3.63 2.93 -17.93
N TRP A 455 -3.97 4.14 -17.47
CA TRP A 455 -3.78 5.34 -18.27
C TRP A 455 -2.35 5.88 -18.09
N ILE A 456 -1.59 5.87 -19.19
CA ILE A 456 -0.28 6.51 -19.33
C ILE A 456 -0.44 7.81 -20.12
N PRO A 457 -0.40 9.00 -19.49
CA PRO A 457 -0.67 10.28 -20.16
C PRO A 457 0.24 10.54 -21.37
N GLU A 458 1.52 10.21 -21.26
CA GLU A 458 2.51 10.44 -22.33
C GLU A 458 2.30 9.55 -23.57
N TYR A 459 1.57 8.43 -23.43
CA TYR A 459 1.27 7.52 -24.53
C TYR A 459 -0.16 7.73 -25.06
N HIS A 460 -1.14 7.85 -24.17
CA HIS A 460 -2.54 7.96 -24.55
C HIS A 460 -3.01 9.40 -24.80
N GLY A 461 -2.27 10.41 -24.34
CA GLY A 461 -2.74 11.80 -24.28
C GLY A 461 -3.59 12.06 -23.04
N ASP A 462 -4.46 13.06 -23.11
CA ASP A 462 -5.35 13.41 -22.00
C ASP A 462 -6.39 12.30 -21.70
N TRP A 463 -7.18 12.47 -20.64
CA TRP A 463 -8.19 11.48 -20.25
C TRP A 463 -9.26 11.25 -21.33
N LYS A 464 -9.57 12.27 -22.15
CA LYS A 464 -10.52 12.17 -23.25
C LYS A 464 -9.94 11.34 -24.40
N ASN A 465 -8.66 11.55 -24.74
CA ASN A 465 -7.96 10.73 -25.72
C ASN A 465 -7.89 9.27 -25.26
N PHE A 466 -7.57 9.03 -23.99
CA PHE A 466 -7.58 7.69 -23.42
C PHE A 466 -8.97 7.04 -23.49
N THR A 467 -10.02 7.80 -23.16
CA THR A 467 -11.40 7.30 -23.24
C THR A 467 -11.77 6.87 -24.66
N ALA A 468 -11.44 7.68 -25.67
CA ALA A 468 -11.70 7.35 -27.07
C ALA A 468 -10.85 6.15 -27.55
N PHE A 469 -9.58 6.10 -27.13
CA PHE A 469 -8.68 4.98 -27.41
C PHE A 469 -9.24 3.65 -26.87
N VAL A 470 -9.72 3.67 -25.63
CA VAL A 470 -10.32 2.48 -24.99
C VAL A 470 -11.59 2.05 -25.71
N GLU A 471 -12.47 2.98 -26.08
CA GLU A 471 -13.68 2.68 -26.84
C GLU A 471 -13.34 2.02 -28.19
N GLN A 472 -12.38 2.59 -28.92
CA GLN A 472 -11.92 2.06 -30.20
C GLN A 472 -11.33 0.64 -30.04
N GLU A 473 -10.44 0.44 -29.07
CA GLU A 473 -9.82 -0.86 -28.81
C GLU A 473 -10.86 -1.92 -28.40
N THR A 474 -11.90 -1.51 -27.67
CA THR A 474 -13.00 -2.41 -27.33
C THR A 474 -13.80 -2.84 -28.55
N ILE A 475 -14.15 -1.92 -29.45
CA ILE A 475 -14.88 -2.25 -30.69
C ILE A 475 -14.02 -3.09 -31.64
N GLU A 476 -12.79 -2.66 -31.91
CA GLU A 476 -11.96 -3.21 -32.98
C GLU A 476 -11.29 -4.52 -32.61
N ARG A 477 -11.03 -4.75 -31.32
CA ARG A 477 -10.29 -5.92 -30.84
C ARG A 477 -11.03 -6.71 -29.78
N ASP A 478 -11.35 -6.08 -28.64
CA ASP A 478 -11.79 -6.83 -27.45
C ASP A 478 -13.05 -7.68 -27.73
N ILE A 479 -14.04 -7.13 -28.43
CA ILE A 479 -15.28 -7.87 -28.78
C ILE A 479 -14.96 -9.13 -29.58
N SER A 480 -14.01 -9.06 -30.53
CA SER A 480 -13.65 -10.19 -31.39
C SER A 480 -12.84 -11.28 -30.67
N GLU A 481 -12.10 -10.90 -29.63
CA GLU A 481 -11.23 -11.80 -28.85
C GLU A 481 -11.92 -12.34 -27.58
N ASN A 482 -13.11 -11.83 -27.24
CA ASN A 482 -13.82 -12.16 -26.02
C ASN A 482 -14.48 -13.54 -26.06
N ASP A 483 -14.29 -14.32 -24.99
CA ASP A 483 -15.02 -15.56 -24.77
C ASP A 483 -16.33 -15.24 -24.02
N VAL A 484 -17.41 -14.97 -24.77
CA VAL A 484 -18.68 -14.52 -24.20
C VAL A 484 -19.26 -15.51 -23.17
N GLU A 485 -19.02 -16.81 -23.35
CA GLU A 485 -19.52 -17.83 -22.41
C GLU A 485 -18.80 -17.78 -21.06
N LYS A 486 -17.51 -17.43 -21.04
CA LYS A 486 -16.70 -17.37 -19.81
C LYS A 486 -16.62 -15.98 -19.20
N SER A 487 -16.40 -14.97 -20.03
CA SER A 487 -16.11 -13.58 -19.65
C SER A 487 -17.35 -12.68 -19.64
N GLY A 488 -18.46 -13.16 -20.20
CA GLY A 488 -19.70 -12.38 -20.33
C GLY A 488 -19.68 -11.41 -21.52
N PRO A 489 -20.73 -10.59 -21.68
CA PRO A 489 -20.87 -9.68 -22.82
C PRO A 489 -19.89 -8.49 -22.73
N LEU A 490 -19.41 -8.05 -23.89
CA LEU A 490 -18.66 -6.80 -24.06
C LEU A 490 -19.29 -5.95 -25.17
N PRO A 491 -19.32 -4.61 -25.04
CA PRO A 491 -19.00 -3.86 -23.82
C PRO A 491 -20.03 -4.11 -22.71
N ILE A 492 -19.64 -3.90 -21.46
CA ILE A 492 -20.57 -4.01 -20.33
C ILE A 492 -21.49 -2.77 -20.33
N TRP A 493 -22.80 -3.00 -20.53
CA TRP A 493 -23.80 -1.94 -20.57
C TRP A 493 -25.01 -2.29 -19.70
N GLY A 494 -25.10 -1.63 -18.56
CA GLY A 494 -26.13 -1.92 -17.56
C GLY A 494 -25.82 -3.15 -16.69
N PRO A 495 -26.79 -3.57 -15.86
CA PRO A 495 -26.61 -4.67 -14.92
C PRO A 495 -26.51 -6.00 -15.66
N VAL A 496 -25.63 -6.88 -15.19
CA VAL A 496 -25.52 -8.25 -15.72
C VAL A 496 -26.77 -9.04 -15.33
N GLN A 497 -27.61 -9.38 -16.31
CA GLN A 497 -28.92 -10.00 -16.09
C GLN A 497 -28.87 -11.53 -15.87
N ASN A 498 -27.80 -12.20 -16.33
CA ASN A 498 -27.76 -13.65 -16.48
C ASN A 498 -26.67 -14.29 -15.60
N PHE A 499 -26.80 -14.23 -14.27
CA PHE A 499 -25.98 -15.05 -13.38
C PHE A 499 -26.59 -16.47 -13.27
N PRO A 500 -25.88 -17.55 -13.65
CA PRO A 500 -26.47 -18.89 -13.76
C PRO A 500 -26.98 -19.50 -12.44
N ASN A 501 -26.59 -18.96 -11.28
CA ASN A 501 -26.66 -19.69 -10.00
C ASN A 501 -27.21 -18.89 -8.80
N THR A 502 -28.19 -17.98 -8.93
CA THR A 502 -29.18 -17.62 -7.86
C THR A 502 -30.05 -16.43 -8.26
N GLY A 503 -31.25 -16.34 -7.66
CA GLY A 503 -32.16 -15.21 -7.80
C GLY A 503 -31.50 -13.93 -7.31
N LEU A 504 -31.05 -13.10 -8.25
CA LEU A 504 -30.55 -11.76 -7.96
C LEU A 504 -31.65 -10.97 -7.27
N LEU A 505 -31.28 -10.18 -6.27
CA LEU A 505 -32.12 -9.05 -5.89
C LEU A 505 -32.34 -8.21 -7.16
N PRO A 506 -33.54 -7.63 -7.35
CA PRO A 506 -33.77 -6.74 -8.48
C PRO A 506 -32.70 -5.66 -8.48
N SER A 507 -32.21 -5.32 -9.68
CA SER A 507 -31.21 -4.25 -9.80
C SER A 507 -31.80 -2.95 -9.21
N PRO A 508 -31.01 -2.13 -8.51
CA PRO A 508 -31.49 -0.86 -7.97
C PRO A 508 -32.09 0.03 -9.06
N ASN A 509 -33.08 0.85 -8.70
CA ASN A 509 -33.67 1.82 -9.63
C ASN A 509 -32.58 2.76 -10.19
N GLY A 510 -32.67 3.08 -11.48
CA GLY A 510 -31.70 3.97 -12.16
C GLY A 510 -30.47 3.26 -12.72
N THR A 511 -30.33 1.95 -12.51
CA THR A 511 -29.23 1.16 -13.08
C THR A 511 -29.51 0.64 -14.49
N GLU A 512 -30.75 0.73 -14.98
CA GLU A 512 -31.10 0.40 -16.36
C GLU A 512 -30.65 1.53 -17.32
N PRO A 513 -29.91 1.20 -18.40
CA PRO A 513 -29.49 2.21 -19.35
C PRO A 513 -30.68 2.90 -20.06
N PRO A 514 -30.69 4.24 -20.19
CA PRO A 514 -31.79 4.96 -20.83
C PRO A 514 -31.76 4.87 -22.37
N THR A 515 -30.60 4.57 -22.94
CA THR A 515 -30.35 4.46 -24.39
C THR A 515 -29.45 3.27 -24.69
N THR A 516 -29.25 2.94 -25.97
CA THR A 516 -28.25 1.95 -26.35
C THR A 516 -26.84 2.50 -26.11
N TRP A 517 -25.87 1.58 -26.07
CA TRP A 517 -24.47 1.94 -25.88
C TRP A 517 -23.95 2.85 -27.01
N GLU A 518 -24.39 2.60 -28.25
CA GLU A 518 -24.00 3.38 -29.42
C GLU A 518 -24.60 4.79 -29.42
N GLU A 519 -25.81 4.95 -28.87
CA GLU A 519 -26.54 6.23 -28.86
C GLU A 519 -26.14 7.13 -27.69
N ASP A 520 -25.57 6.60 -26.60
CA ASP A 520 -25.13 7.41 -25.47
C ASP A 520 -23.85 8.20 -25.82
N ASP A 521 -23.96 9.53 -25.72
CA ASP A 521 -22.83 10.47 -25.85
C ASP A 521 -22.22 10.77 -24.48
N TYR A 522 -21.87 9.70 -23.75
CA TYR A 522 -21.23 9.78 -22.44
C TYR A 522 -22.03 10.59 -21.41
N GLN A 523 -23.36 10.49 -21.44
CA GLN A 523 -24.23 11.27 -20.55
C GLN A 523 -24.71 10.45 -19.35
N TRP A 524 -24.99 9.16 -19.56
CA TRP A 524 -25.55 8.34 -18.48
C TRP A 524 -24.57 8.15 -17.31
N GLY A 525 -25.05 8.41 -16.10
CA GLY A 525 -24.31 8.28 -14.84
C GLY A 525 -23.44 9.49 -14.46
N VAL A 526 -23.27 10.49 -15.34
CA VAL A 526 -22.47 11.68 -15.00
C VAL A 526 -23.20 12.49 -13.93
N GLY A 527 -22.52 12.76 -12.82
CA GLY A 527 -23.08 13.44 -11.66
C GLY A 527 -23.55 12.50 -10.54
N GLU A 528 -23.61 11.19 -10.79
CA GLU A 528 -23.94 10.17 -9.79
C GLU A 528 -22.69 9.76 -9.00
N ASP A 529 -22.85 9.45 -7.71
CA ASP A 529 -21.77 8.83 -6.94
C ASP A 529 -21.41 7.46 -7.51
N ALA A 530 -20.14 7.07 -7.45
CA ALA A 530 -19.70 5.80 -8.00
C ALA A 530 -20.20 4.63 -7.16
N ASP A 531 -20.75 3.61 -7.84
CA ASP A 531 -21.17 2.35 -7.21
C ASP A 531 -19.99 1.59 -6.59
N LEU A 532 -18.79 1.72 -7.19
CA LEU A 532 -17.56 1.08 -6.74
C LEU A 532 -16.35 1.91 -7.15
N ILE A 533 -15.42 2.13 -6.22
CA ILE A 533 -14.08 2.68 -6.50
C ILE A 533 -13.05 1.62 -6.12
N VAL A 534 -12.14 1.33 -7.06
CA VAL A 534 -10.98 0.47 -6.84
C VAL A 534 -9.70 1.22 -7.21
N PHE A 535 -8.63 1.00 -6.47
CA PHE A 535 -7.31 1.58 -6.75
C PHE A 535 -6.40 0.66 -7.57
N ASN A 536 -6.86 -0.55 -7.86
CA ASN A 536 -6.25 -1.48 -8.80
C ASN A 536 -7.22 -1.71 -9.97
N PRO A 537 -6.71 -2.05 -11.18
CA PRO A 537 -7.57 -2.36 -12.31
C PRO A 537 -8.55 -3.51 -12.01
N LEU A 538 -9.74 -3.41 -12.57
CA LEU A 538 -10.71 -4.50 -12.64
C LEU A 538 -10.23 -5.47 -13.72
N PHE A 539 -9.86 -6.70 -13.37
CA PHE A 539 -9.41 -7.68 -14.33
C PHE A 539 -10.29 -8.93 -14.30
N ASP A 540 -10.56 -9.49 -15.47
CA ASP A 540 -11.20 -10.79 -15.60
C ASP A 540 -10.15 -11.90 -15.38
N PRO A 541 -10.27 -12.70 -14.30
CA PRO A 541 -9.31 -13.75 -14.03
C PRO A 541 -9.51 -15.01 -14.88
N SER A 542 -10.63 -15.16 -15.60
CA SER A 542 -11.07 -16.43 -16.22
C SER A 542 -10.11 -16.97 -17.28
N LEU A 543 -9.38 -16.09 -17.97
CA LEU A 543 -8.39 -16.43 -19.00
C LEU A 543 -6.94 -16.32 -18.50
N THR A 544 -6.74 -16.27 -17.19
CA THR A 544 -5.43 -16.10 -16.57
C THR A 544 -4.99 -17.34 -15.80
N ASN A 545 -3.72 -17.37 -15.38
CA ASN A 545 -3.21 -18.38 -14.43
C ASN A 545 -3.45 -17.96 -12.96
N TRP A 546 -4.36 -17.02 -12.70
CA TRP A 546 -4.67 -16.57 -11.36
C TRP A 546 -5.30 -17.70 -10.54
N VAL A 547 -5.01 -17.76 -9.25
CA VAL A 547 -5.42 -18.89 -8.38
C VAL A 547 -6.94 -19.02 -8.21
N PHE A 548 -7.68 -17.95 -8.50
CA PHE A 548 -9.15 -17.89 -8.48
C PHE A 548 -9.75 -17.79 -9.89
N SER A 549 -9.03 -18.17 -10.95
CA SER A 549 -9.57 -18.15 -12.33
C SER A 549 -10.73 -19.11 -12.56
N TRP A 550 -10.93 -20.08 -11.66
CA TRP A 550 -11.95 -21.13 -11.72
C TRP A 550 -13.02 -21.00 -10.62
N ASP A 551 -12.92 -19.94 -9.80
CA ASP A 551 -13.79 -19.73 -8.63
C ASP A 551 -15.19 -19.23 -8.99
#